data_AF-A0A1G0HXM4-F1
#
_entry.id   AF-A0A1G0HXM4-F1
#
_cell.length_a   1.000
_cell.length_b   1.000
_cell.length_c   1.000
_cell.angle_alpha   90.00
_cell.angle_beta   90.00
_cell.angle_gamma   90.00
#
_symmetry.space_group_name_H-M   'P 1'
#
loop_
_entity.id
_entity.type
_entity.pdbx_description
1 polymer ?
#
loop_
_entity_poly.entity_id
_entity_poly.type
_entity_poly.pdbx_seq_one_letter_code
_entity_poly.pdbx_strand_id
1 'polypeptide(L)' 'MFDVGFGEVALVCLVALVVFGPEKLPGLAKQAGKLIGSAKKIMNDVKSEIEMAAESEIKQDSDQAQ' A
#
# COMPACT_ATOMS: atom_id res chain seq x y z
N MET A 1 -6.03 25.68 -8.10
CA MET A 1 -6.77 25.72 -6.82
C MET A 1 -6.34 24.61 -5.85
N PHE A 2 -5.07 24.18 -5.89
CA PHE A 2 -4.40 23.39 -4.85
C PHE A 2 -2.91 23.53 -5.17
N ASP A 3 -2.38 24.73 -4.90
CA ASP A 3 -0.94 24.98 -5.03
C ASP A 3 -0.30 24.65 -3.68
N VAL A 4 -0.24 23.35 -3.38
CA VAL A 4 0.28 22.85 -2.10
C VAL A 4 1.77 23.06 -2.05
N GLY A 5 2.13 24.29 -1.73
CA GLY A 5 3.48 24.70 -1.43
C GLY A 5 3.94 24.15 -0.09
N PHE A 6 5.25 24.16 0.12
CA PHE A 6 5.86 23.71 1.38
C PHE A 6 5.23 24.33 2.64
N GLY A 7 4.82 25.61 2.55
CA GLY A 7 4.17 26.33 3.65
C GLY A 7 2.79 25.77 4.03
N GLU A 8 1.96 25.39 3.06
CA GLU A 8 0.64 24.81 3.33
C GLU A 8 0.76 23.43 3.98
N VAL A 9 1.70 22.59 3.50
CA VAL A 9 1.99 21.29 4.13
C VAL A 9 2.44 21.47 5.57
N ALA A 10 3.36 22.42 5.81
CA ALA A 10 3.86 22.70 7.16
C ALA A 10 2.74 23.17 8.10
N LEU A 11 1.82 24.02 7.63
CA LEU A 11 0.67 24.49 8.41
C LEU A 11 -0.28 23.33 8.77
N VAL A 12 -0.61 22.46 7.80
CA VAL A 12 -1.46 21.29 8.05
C VAL A 12 -0.79 20.34 9.05
N CYS A 13 0.51 20.09 8.90
CA CYS A 13 1.27 19.30 9.87
C CYS A 13 1.24 19.93 11.27
N LEU A 14 1.40 21.25 11.39
CA LEU A 14 1.33 21.95 12.66
C LEU A 14 -0.04 21.76 13.33
N VAL A 15 -1.12 21.96 12.58
CA VAL A 15 -2.49 21.78 13.08
C VAL A 15 -2.72 20.32 13.50
N ALA A 16 -2.28 19.36 12.70
CA ALA A 16 -2.38 17.94 13.03
C ALA A 16 -1.62 17.59 14.32
N LEU A 17 -0.42 18.18 14.53
CA LEU A 17 0.36 17.99 15.75
C LEU A 17 -0.36 18.58 16.98
N VAL A 18 -1.05 19.71 16.85
CA VAL A 18 -1.81 20.29 17.97
C VAL A 18 -3.05 19.45 18.29
N VAL A 19 -3.78 18.99 17.28
CA VAL A 19 -5.04 18.24 17.46
C VAL A 19 -4.78 16.83 17.99
N PHE A 20 -3.84 16.11 17.37
CA PHE A 20 -3.57 14.71 17.71
C PHE A 20 -2.44 14.56 18.74
N GLY A 21 -1.54 15.53 18.83
CA GLY A 21 -0.33 15.47 19.66
C GLY A 21 0.87 14.85 18.91
N PRO A 22 2.09 15.41 19.06
CA PRO A 22 3.31 14.91 18.41
C PRO A 22 3.69 13.48 18.81
N GLU A 23 3.30 13.04 20.01
CA GLU A 23 3.61 11.70 20.50
C GLU A 23 2.65 10.63 19.95
N LYS A 24 1.39 10.98 19.68
CA LYS A 24 0.37 10.03 19.21
C LYS A 24 0.35 9.90 17.69
N LEU A 25 0.66 10.97 16.96
CA LEU A 25 0.75 10.97 15.50
C LEU A 25 1.65 9.86 14.91
N PRO A 26 2.90 9.65 15.39
CA PRO A 26 3.75 8.56 14.89
C PRO A 26 3.19 7.18 15.26
N GLY A 27 2.51 7.04 16.40
CA GLY A 27 1.85 5.79 16.80
C GLY A 27 0.68 5.43 15.86
N LEU A 28 -0.15 6.40 15.49
CA LEU A 28 -1.25 6.21 14.54
C LEU A 28 -0.74 5.92 13.13
N ALA A 29 0.27 6.65 12.66
CA ALA A 29 0.90 6.42 11.37
C ALA A 29 1.52 5.01 11.28
N LYS A 30 2.19 4.54 12.33
CA LYS A 30 2.74 3.18 12.40
C LYS A 30 1.66 2.11 12.33
N GLN A 31 0.54 2.30 13.03
CA GLN A 31 -0.58 1.35 13.01
C GLN A 31 -1.24 1.29 11.64
N ALA A 32 -1.56 2.46 11.06
CA ALA A 32 -2.12 2.56 9.71
C ALA A 32 -1.16 1.97 8.67
N GLY A 33 0.14 2.31 8.76
CA GLY A 33 1.18 1.79 7.89
C GLY A 33 1.33 0.28 7.98
N LYS A 34 1.25 -0.30 9.19
CA LYS A 34 1.28 -1.76 9.38
C LYS A 34 0.06 -2.44 8.74
N LEU A 35 -1.13 -1.87 8.88
CA LEU A 35 -2.35 -2.38 8.25
C LEU A 35 -2.25 -2.35 6.73
N ILE A 36 -1.89 -1.19 6.16
CA ILE A 36 -1.73 -1.02 4.72
C ILE A 36 -0.62 -1.93 4.17
N GLY A 37 0.52 -2.00 4.87
CA GLY A 37 1.63 -2.87 4.49
C GLY A 37 1.26 -4.35 4.52
N SER A 38 0.49 -4.77 5.52
CA SER A 38 0.00 -6.15 5.62
C SER A 38 -0.99 -6.46 4.48
N ALA A 39 -1.93 -5.57 4.20
CA ALA A 39 -2.87 -5.71 3.09
C ALA A 39 -2.14 -5.79 1.73
N LYS A 40 -1.12 -4.94 1.52
CA LYS A 40 -0.30 -4.95 0.31
C LYS A 40 0.47 -6.25 0.15
N LYS A 41 0.98 -6.82 1.25
CA LYS A 41 1.65 -8.14 1.23
C LYS A 41 0.67 -9.23 0.79
N ILE A 42 -0.53 -9.26 1.35
CA ILE A 42 -1.57 -10.24 0.99
C ILE A 42 -1.91 -10.10 -0.51
N MET A 43 -2.14 -8.89 -1.00
CA MET A 43 -2.40 -8.64 -2.42
C MET A 43 -1.26 -9.12 -3.33
N ASN A 44 -0.01 -8.92 -2.91
CA ASN A 44 1.16 -9.40 -3.65
C ASN A 44 1.25 -10.93 -3.67
N ASP A 45 0.99 -11.58 -2.53
CA ASP A 45 1.02 -13.05 -2.42
C ASP A 45 -0.06 -13.66 -3.33
N VAL A 46 -1.29 -13.14 -3.31
CA VAL A 46 -2.38 -13.56 -4.20
C VAL A 46 -2.05 -13.33 -5.67
N LYS A 47 -1.47 -12.17 -6.02
CA LYS A 47 -1.05 -11.89 -7.40
C LYS A 47 -0.01 -12.89 -7.90
N SER A 48 0.95 -13.26 -7.04
CA SER A 48 1.97 -14.25 -7.36
C SER A 48 1.37 -15.64 -7.60
N GLU A 49 0.39 -16.05 -6.79
CA GLU A 49 -0.29 -17.34 -6.97
C GLU A 49 -1.06 -17.39 -8.30
N ILE A 50 -1.75 -16.29 -8.66
CA ILE A 50 -2.48 -16.17 -9.93
C ILE A 50 -1.52 -16.21 -11.13
N GLU A 51 -0.39 -15.50 -11.06
CA GLU A 51 0.62 -15.52 -12.14
C GLU A 51 1.20 -16.92 -12.34
N MET A 52 1.51 -17.65 -11.25
CA MET A 52 1.99 -19.03 -11.34
C MET A 52 0.93 -19.99 -11.91
N ALA A 53 -0.33 -19.83 -11.52
CA ALA A 53 -1.44 -20.63 -12.06
C ALA A 53 -1.61 -20.38 -13.56
N ALA A 54 -1.67 -19.11 -13.98
CA ALA A 54 -1.80 -18.73 -15.38
C ALA A 54 -0.63 -19.26 -16.24
N GLU A 55 0.61 -19.22 -15.72
CA GLU A 55 1.79 -19.73 -16.42
C GLU A 55 1.79 -21.27 -16.51
N SER A 56 1.20 -21.96 -15.54
CA SER A 56 1.02 -23.42 -15.57
C SER A 56 -0.07 -23.89 -16.55
N GLU A 57 -1.19 -23.14 -16.65
CA GLU A 57 -2.26 -23.45 -17.61
C GLU A 57 -1.82 -23.25 -19.06
N ILE A 58 -1.05 -22.18 -19.34
CA ILE A 58 -0.54 -21.91 -20.70
C ILE A 58 0.42 -23.00 -21.18
N LYS A 59 1.24 -23.59 -20.30
CA LYS A 59 2.12 -24.71 -20.64
C LYS A 59 1.35 -26.00 -20.92
N GLN A 60 0.24 -26.23 -20.23
CA GLN A 60 -0.54 -27.46 -20.39
C GLN A 60 -1.30 -27.52 -21.72
N ASP A 61 -1.80 -26.38 -22.20
CA ASP A 61 -2.48 -26.29 -23.51
C ASP A 61 -1.51 -26.43 -24.70
N SER A 62 -0.22 -26.12 -24.51
CA SER A 62 0.80 -26.25 -25.55
C SER A 62 1.38 -27.67 -25.68
N ASP A 63 1.31 -28.49 -24.63
CA ASP A 63 1.66 -29.93 -24.69
C ASP A 63 0.52 -30.80 -25.27
N GLN A 64 -0.75 -30.40 -25.15
CA GLN A 64 -1.88 -31.15 -25.75
C GLN A 64 -2.03 -30.95 -27.26
N ALA A 65 -1.31 -29.99 -27.84
CA ALA A 65 -1.33 -29.71 -29.28
C ALA A 65 -0.12 -30.33 -30.04
N GLN A 66 0.71 -31.15 -29.39
CA GLN A 66 1.78 -31.94 -30.03
C GLN A 66 1.44 -33.42 -30.18
#